data_AF-A0A8C2VDB3-F1
#
_entry.id   AF-A0A8C2VDB3-F1
#
_cell.length_a   1.000
_cell.length_b   1.000
_cell.length_c   1.000
_cell.angle_alpha   90.00
_cell.angle_beta   90.00
_cell.angle_gamma   90.00
#
_symmetry.space_group_name_H-M   'P 1'
#
loop_
_entity.id
_entity.type
_entity.pdbx_description
1 polymer ?
#
loop_
_entity_poly.entity_id
_entity_poly.type
_entity_poly.pdbx_seq_one_letter_code
_entity_poly.pdbx_strand_id
1 'polypeptide(L)'
;MWVHCFLRSGLLCVTLLLVTTKLKPSQSSFTKSCHSRESLSQAVDNLYVTAARLKATVPEDRIKNIRLLKKKTKKLFMKSCRFQEQLLSFFMEDVLDQLQLPACKEIHFVEDFHSLRQKLRRCISCVSSGGEMKPITRMKRTFYRIGHKGIYKAISELDILLSWIKELLENIS
;
A
#
# COMPACT_ATOMS: atom_id res chain seq x y z
N MET A 1 -14.68 20.45 -11.01
CA MET A 1 -15.78 19.55 -11.44
C MET A 1 -15.45 18.15 -10.96
N TRP A 2 -16.17 17.66 -9.95
CA TRP A 2 -15.98 16.34 -9.37
C TRP A 2 -16.73 15.33 -10.25
N VAL A 3 -15.99 14.49 -10.97
CA VAL A 3 -16.61 13.42 -11.77
C VAL A 3 -16.76 12.24 -10.83
N HIS A 4 -17.93 12.14 -10.19
CA HIS A 4 -18.35 10.91 -9.54
C HIS A 4 -18.35 9.80 -10.58
N CYS A 5 -17.58 8.74 -10.34
CA CYS A 5 -17.71 7.50 -11.09
C CYS A 5 -19.06 6.87 -10.77
N PHE A 6 -20.08 7.26 -11.54
CA PHE A 6 -21.35 6.56 -11.55
C PHE A 6 -21.09 5.14 -12.04
N LEU A 7 -21.22 4.19 -11.12
CA LEU A 7 -21.49 2.80 -11.47
C LEU A 7 -22.72 2.85 -12.38
N ARG A 8 -22.59 2.51 -13.66
CA ARG A 8 -23.74 2.31 -14.54
C ARG A 8 -24.39 0.98 -14.15
N SER A 9 -24.90 0.92 -12.93
CA SER A 9 -25.71 -0.17 -12.42
C SER A 9 -27.09 0.01 -13.02
N GLY A 10 -27.39 -0.80 -14.04
CA GLY A 10 -28.75 -0.95 -14.54
C GLY A 10 -29.64 -1.37 -13.38
N LEU A 11 -30.43 -0.43 -12.88
CA LEU A 11 -31.41 -0.64 -11.83
C LEU A 11 -32.51 -1.54 -12.39
N LEU A 12 -32.53 -2.81 -12.00
CA LEU A 12 -33.75 -3.62 -12.00
C LEU A 12 -34.00 -4.05 -10.56
N CYS A 13 -34.83 -3.26 -9.87
CA CYS A 13 -35.44 -3.65 -8.61
C CYS A 13 -36.39 -4.82 -8.88
N VAL A 14 -35.95 -6.04 -8.53
CA VAL A 14 -36.86 -7.17 -8.31
C VAL A 14 -36.84 -7.47 -6.82
N THR A 15 -37.89 -7.08 -6.12
CA THR A 15 -38.15 -7.47 -4.74
C THR A 15 -38.50 -8.97 -4.71
N LEU A 16 -37.52 -9.82 -4.36
CA LEU A 16 -37.79 -11.21 -3.98
C LEU A 16 -37.83 -11.31 -2.46
N LEU A 17 -39.02 -11.59 -1.92
CA LEU A 17 -39.23 -12.03 -0.55
C LEU A 17 -38.50 -13.37 -0.33
N LEU A 18 -37.55 -13.42 0.61
CA LEU A 18 -36.94 -14.67 1.04
C LEU A 18 -37.06 -14.85 2.55
N VAL A 19 -37.71 -15.97 2.87
CA VAL A 19 -37.96 -16.60 4.17
C VAL A 19 -36.68 -16.68 5.01
N THR A 20 -36.77 -16.29 6.28
CA THR A 20 -35.67 -16.41 7.25
C THR A 20 -35.53 -17.84 7.75
N THR A 21 -34.83 -18.69 7.00
CA THR A 21 -34.23 -19.89 7.61
C THR A 21 -32.97 -19.46 8.37
N LYS A 22 -32.90 -19.78 9.67
CA LYS A 22 -31.72 -19.52 10.50
C LYS A 22 -30.50 -20.25 9.94
N LEU A 23 -29.71 -19.55 9.12
CA LEU A 23 -28.35 -19.95 8.80
C LEU A 23 -27.53 -19.75 10.08
N LYS A 24 -27.17 -20.88 10.69
CA LYS A 24 -26.08 -20.99 11.67
C LYS A 24 -24.88 -20.24 11.07
N PRO A 25 -24.24 -19.28 11.77
CA PRO A 25 -23.05 -18.65 11.23
C PRO A 25 -22.05 -19.76 10.99
N SER A 26 -21.76 -20.05 9.72
CA SER A 26 -20.58 -20.80 9.37
C SER A 26 -19.44 -19.99 9.95
N GLN A 27 -18.77 -20.56 10.95
CA GLN A 27 -17.51 -20.05 11.45
C GLN A 27 -16.58 -20.03 10.23
N SER A 28 -16.51 -18.88 9.56
CA SER A 28 -15.49 -18.65 8.56
C SER A 28 -14.18 -18.86 9.30
N SER A 29 -13.42 -19.84 8.83
CA SER A 29 -12.12 -20.19 9.38
C SER A 29 -11.17 -19.00 9.16
N PHE A 30 -11.27 -18.02 10.05
CA PHE A 30 -10.45 -16.82 10.12
C PHE A 30 -8.98 -17.13 10.46
N THR A 31 -8.64 -18.41 10.57
CA THR A 31 -7.30 -18.94 10.83
C THR A 31 -6.48 -19.18 9.57
N LYS A 32 -6.96 -18.74 8.39
CA LYS A 32 -6.26 -18.93 7.10
C LYS A 32 -5.42 -17.77 6.54
N SER A 33 -5.17 -16.70 7.30
CA SER A 33 -4.83 -15.40 6.66
C SER A 33 -3.41 -15.23 6.07
N CYS A 34 -2.49 -16.20 6.26
CA CYS A 34 -1.09 -16.09 5.82
C CYS A 34 -0.57 -17.30 5.02
N HIS A 35 -1.44 -18.20 4.57
CA HIS A 35 -1.04 -19.54 4.12
C HIS A 35 -0.44 -19.67 2.71
N SER A 36 -0.19 -18.58 1.99
CA SER A 36 0.72 -18.68 0.85
C SER A 36 1.54 -17.42 0.63
N ARG A 37 2.85 -17.56 0.83
CA ARG A 37 3.87 -16.62 0.36
C ARG A 37 3.63 -16.25 -1.10
N GLU A 38 3.20 -17.22 -1.90
CA GLU A 38 2.86 -17.08 -3.31
C GLU A 38 1.76 -16.03 -3.52
N SER A 39 0.73 -16.00 -2.68
CA SER A 39 -0.33 -14.98 -2.77
C SER A 39 0.16 -13.58 -2.40
N LEU A 40 1.04 -13.46 -1.40
CA LEU A 40 1.65 -12.17 -1.03
C LEU A 40 2.59 -11.67 -2.13
N SER A 41 3.43 -12.55 -2.66
CA SER A 41 4.33 -12.23 -3.77
C SER A 41 3.53 -11.80 -5.00
N GLN A 42 2.48 -12.53 -5.36
CA GLN A 42 1.60 -12.17 -6.48
C GLN A 42 0.92 -10.82 -6.27
N ALA A 43 0.50 -10.50 -5.04
CA ALA A 43 -0.04 -9.17 -4.73
C ALA A 43 0.99 -8.06 -4.93
N VAL A 44 2.26 -8.29 -4.57
CA VAL A 44 3.36 -7.35 -4.84
C VAL A 44 3.63 -7.22 -6.34
N ASP A 45 3.60 -8.33 -7.09
CA ASP A 45 3.79 -8.32 -8.55
C ASP A 45 2.68 -7.53 -9.27
N ASN A 46 1.42 -7.70 -8.84
CA ASN A 46 0.31 -6.89 -9.34
C ASN A 46 0.51 -5.40 -9.02
N LEU A 47 1.00 -5.09 -7.82
CA LEU A 47 1.31 -3.72 -7.42
C LEU A 47 2.44 -3.09 -8.24
N TYR A 48 3.41 -3.85 -8.74
CA TYR A 48 4.40 -3.32 -9.69
C TYR A 48 3.75 -2.86 -10.99
N VAL A 49 2.83 -3.65 -11.53
CA VAL A 49 2.12 -3.32 -12.77
C VAL A 49 1.25 -2.08 -12.58
N THR A 50 0.49 -2.02 -11.49
CA THR A 50 -0.38 -0.87 -11.20
C THR A 50 0.42 0.36 -10.75
N ALA A 51 1.56 0.20 -10.10
CA ALA A 51 2.49 1.29 -9.77
C ALA A 51 3.03 1.96 -11.05
N ALA A 52 3.38 1.19 -12.08
CA ALA A 52 3.83 1.76 -13.35
C ALA A 52 2.74 2.63 -14.00
N ARG A 53 1.47 2.19 -13.92
CA ARG A 53 0.32 2.97 -14.39
C ARG A 53 0.13 4.24 -13.56
N LEU A 54 0.16 4.14 -12.23
CA LEU A 54 0.07 5.28 -11.32
C LEU A 54 1.19 6.30 -11.55
N LYS A 55 2.42 5.84 -11.78
CA LYS A 55 3.55 6.71 -12.14
C LYS A 55 3.27 7.52 -13.41
N ALA A 56 2.57 6.95 -14.38
CA ALA A 56 2.22 7.63 -15.63
C ALA A 56 1.08 8.66 -15.48
N THR A 57 0.27 8.58 -14.41
CA THR A 57 -0.82 9.54 -14.17
C THR A 57 -0.39 10.78 -13.41
N VAL A 58 0.82 10.80 -12.85
CA VAL A 58 1.36 11.95 -12.11
C VAL A 58 2.44 12.67 -12.92
N PRO A 59 2.67 13.98 -12.69
CA PRO A 59 3.80 14.69 -13.26
C PRO A 59 5.14 14.00 -12.94
N GLU A 60 6.10 14.12 -13.87
CA GLU A 60 7.41 13.52 -13.70
C GLU A 60 8.17 14.12 -12.49
N ASP A 61 8.88 13.26 -11.74
CA ASP A 61 9.82 13.68 -10.71
C ASP A 61 11.03 14.42 -11.32
N ARG A 62 11.01 15.75 -11.23
CA ARG A 62 12.12 16.61 -11.67
C ARG A 62 13.23 16.77 -10.62
N ILE A 63 13.07 16.23 -9.41
CA ILE A 63 14.03 16.37 -8.29
C ILE A 63 14.95 15.15 -8.27
N LYS A 64 15.96 15.12 -9.15
CA LYS A 64 16.85 13.94 -9.29
C LYS A 64 17.95 13.86 -8.22
N ASN A 65 18.30 14.98 -7.57
CA ASN A 65 19.40 15.07 -6.59
C ASN A 65 19.00 14.63 -5.16
N ILE A 66 17.71 14.44 -4.90
CA ILE A 66 17.20 13.94 -3.62
C ILE A 66 16.80 12.48 -3.82
N ARG A 67 16.95 11.66 -2.79
CA ARG A 67 16.38 10.31 -2.72
C ARG A 67 15.70 10.14 -1.37
N LEU A 68 14.43 9.77 -1.36
CA LEU A 68 13.67 9.57 -0.12
C LEU A 68 14.03 8.22 0.49
N LEU A 69 13.97 7.16 -0.30
CA LEU A 69 14.23 5.78 0.08
C LEU A 69 15.72 5.44 -0.05
N LYS A 70 16.44 5.52 1.08
CA LYS A 70 17.91 5.35 1.16
C LYS A 70 18.30 3.95 1.65
N LYS A 71 19.58 3.56 1.42
CA LYS A 71 20.13 2.28 1.92
C LYS A 71 19.95 2.09 3.43
N LYS A 72 20.10 3.16 4.22
CA LYS A 72 19.90 3.12 5.68
C LYS A 72 18.43 2.81 6.04
N THR A 73 17.47 3.39 5.31
CA THR A 73 16.05 3.12 5.55
C THR A 73 15.68 1.71 5.11
N LYS A 74 16.25 1.18 4.02
CA LYS A 74 16.12 -0.24 3.64
C LYS A 74 16.53 -1.18 4.78
N LYS A 75 17.72 -0.98 5.35
CA LYS A 75 18.23 -1.83 6.44
C LYS A 75 17.30 -1.85 7.66
N LEU A 76 16.71 -0.70 8.00
CA LEU A 76 15.75 -0.61 9.10
C LEU A 76 14.40 -1.23 8.73
N PHE A 77 13.95 -1.05 7.49
CA PHE A 77 12.76 -1.70 6.96
C PHE A 77 12.88 -3.23 7.07
N MET A 78 14.03 -3.83 6.73
CA MET A 78 14.21 -5.29 6.86
C MET A 78 14.23 -5.81 8.30
N LYS A 79 14.52 -4.96 9.30
CA LYS A 79 14.82 -5.39 10.67
C LYS A 79 13.79 -4.99 11.71
N SER A 80 12.97 -3.99 11.42
CA SER A 80 12.09 -3.38 12.43
C SER A 80 10.69 -3.24 11.88
N CYS A 81 9.76 -4.04 12.41
CA CYS A 81 8.34 -3.92 12.06
C CYS A 81 7.76 -2.54 12.37
N ARG A 82 8.21 -1.90 13.45
CA ARG A 82 7.83 -0.51 13.74
C ARG A 82 8.25 0.42 12.60
N PHE A 83 9.46 0.24 12.07
CA PHE A 83 9.94 1.02 10.93
C PHE A 83 9.16 0.69 9.65
N GLN A 84 8.87 -0.59 9.40
CA GLN A 84 8.03 -1.03 8.27
C GLN A 84 6.66 -0.36 8.32
N GLU A 85 5.95 -0.48 9.45
CA GLU A 85 4.61 0.06 9.62
C GLU A 85 4.62 1.58 9.46
N GLN A 86 5.59 2.28 10.05
CA GLN A 86 5.69 3.74 9.89
C GLN A 86 5.97 4.16 8.44
N LEU A 87 6.76 3.39 7.70
CA LEU A 87 7.04 3.67 6.30
C LEU A 87 5.82 3.37 5.42
N LEU A 88 5.13 2.26 5.63
CA LEU A 88 3.92 1.90 4.89
C LEU A 88 2.77 2.86 5.19
N SER A 89 2.61 3.28 6.46
CA SER A 89 1.70 4.36 6.86
C SER A 89 2.02 5.66 6.14
N PHE A 90 3.29 6.07 6.08
CA PHE A 90 3.68 7.28 5.35
C PHE A 90 3.23 7.23 3.88
N PHE A 91 3.43 6.11 3.19
CA PHE A 91 2.97 6.02 1.80
C PHE A 91 1.44 6.07 1.71
N MET A 92 0.71 5.40 2.59
CA MET A 92 -0.76 5.45 2.58
C MET A 92 -1.31 6.84 2.91
N GLU A 93 -0.89 7.40 4.04
CA GLU A 93 -1.52 8.56 4.70
C GLU A 93 -0.94 9.88 4.21
N ASP A 94 0.36 9.93 3.87
CA ASP A 94 1.02 11.17 3.48
C ASP A 94 1.24 11.26 1.95
N VAL A 95 1.31 10.14 1.22
CA VAL A 95 1.59 10.17 -0.23
C VAL A 95 0.35 9.88 -1.05
N LEU A 96 -0.29 8.74 -0.81
CA LEU A 96 -1.41 8.26 -1.62
C LEU A 96 -2.70 9.02 -1.31
N ASP A 97 -2.95 9.38 -0.05
CA ASP A 97 -4.12 10.18 0.34
C ASP A 97 -4.16 11.56 -0.31
N GLN A 98 -2.98 12.14 -0.61
CA GLN A 98 -2.89 13.44 -1.28
C GLN A 98 -3.09 13.36 -2.80
N LEU A 99 -3.23 12.16 -3.37
CA LEU A 99 -3.46 12.01 -4.80
C LEU A 99 -4.92 12.29 -5.14
N GLN A 100 -5.13 13.37 -5.89
CA GLN A 100 -6.39 13.60 -6.60
C GLN A 100 -6.43 12.70 -7.85
N LEU A 101 -6.65 11.41 -7.64
CA LEU A 101 -6.68 10.42 -8.72
C LEU A 101 -7.90 10.61 -9.61
N PRO A 102 -7.75 10.49 -10.95
CA PRO A 102 -8.90 10.29 -11.83
C PRO A 102 -9.70 9.08 -11.36
N ALA A 103 -10.99 9.29 -11.09
CA ALA A 103 -11.78 8.55 -10.12
C ALA A 103 -12.08 7.07 -10.40
N CYS A 104 -11.42 6.38 -11.34
CA CYS A 104 -11.90 5.07 -11.79
C CYS A 104 -10.87 3.96 -12.01
N LYS A 105 -9.56 4.22 -12.17
CA LYS A 105 -8.59 3.12 -12.42
C LYS A 105 -7.47 3.05 -11.39
N GLU A 106 -7.06 4.19 -10.86
CA GLU A 106 -5.94 4.29 -9.94
C GLU A 106 -6.38 4.11 -8.47
N ILE A 107 -7.69 4.22 -8.18
CA ILE A 107 -8.26 3.89 -6.86
C ILE A 107 -7.88 2.46 -6.44
N HIS A 108 -7.88 1.53 -7.39
CA HIS A 108 -7.51 0.13 -7.13
C HIS A 108 -6.07 -0.01 -6.62
N PHE A 109 -5.14 0.86 -7.04
CA PHE A 109 -3.77 0.84 -6.49
C PHE A 109 -3.77 1.10 -4.98
N VAL A 110 -4.54 2.10 -4.53
CA VAL A 110 -4.62 2.47 -3.12
C VAL A 110 -5.26 1.34 -2.30
N GLU A 111 -6.33 0.73 -2.83
CA GLU A 111 -7.01 -0.41 -2.21
C GLU A 111 -6.09 -1.65 -2.12
N ASP A 112 -5.39 -1.98 -3.20
CA ASP A 112 -4.46 -3.10 -3.27
C ASP A 112 -3.27 -2.89 -2.32
N PHE A 113 -2.72 -1.68 -2.28
CA PHE A 113 -1.62 -1.35 -1.38
C PHE A 113 -2.08 -1.41 0.08
N HIS A 114 -3.28 -0.90 0.40
CA HIS A 114 -3.88 -1.02 1.72
C HIS A 114 -4.08 -2.50 2.12
N SER A 115 -4.61 -3.31 1.20
CA SER A 115 -4.81 -4.75 1.39
C SER A 115 -3.48 -5.47 1.66
N LEU A 116 -2.43 -5.17 0.89
CA LEU A 116 -1.10 -5.71 1.11
C LEU A 116 -0.57 -5.33 2.50
N ARG A 117 -0.66 -4.05 2.90
CA ARG A 117 -0.24 -3.60 4.24
C ARG A 117 -0.93 -4.39 5.35
N GLN A 118 -2.24 -4.59 5.25
CA GLN A 118 -3.00 -5.38 6.23
C GLN A 118 -2.54 -6.84 6.28
N LYS A 119 -2.28 -7.45 5.12
CA LYS A 119 -1.77 -8.82 5.06
C LYS A 119 -0.35 -8.92 5.65
N LEU A 120 0.55 -8.00 5.31
CA LEU A 120 1.90 -7.94 5.88
C LEU A 120 1.86 -7.83 7.42
N ARG A 121 1.02 -6.95 7.96
CA ARG A 121 0.84 -6.80 9.41
C ARG A 121 0.37 -8.08 10.11
N ARG A 122 -0.43 -8.91 9.43
CA ARG A 122 -0.92 -10.19 9.96
C ARG A 122 0.10 -11.32 9.84
N CYS A 123 0.92 -11.29 8.78
CA CYS A 123 1.79 -12.40 8.42
C CYS A 123 3.22 -12.28 8.90
N ILE A 124 3.68 -11.07 9.17
CA ILE A 124 5.01 -10.84 9.71
C ILE A 124 4.91 -10.85 11.23
N SER A 125 5.38 -11.92 11.87
CA SER A 125 5.46 -11.98 13.33
C SER A 125 6.58 -11.06 13.80
N CYS A 126 6.24 -10.15 14.70
CA CYS A 126 7.13 -9.07 15.12
C CYS A 126 7.47 -9.23 16.59
N VAL A 127 8.71 -9.63 16.88
CA VAL A 127 9.27 -9.40 18.22
C VAL A 127 9.61 -7.91 18.28
N SER A 128 8.84 -7.15 19.06
CA SER A 128 9.01 -5.71 19.21
C SER A 128 10.45 -5.38 19.63
N SER A 129 11.24 -4.84 18.69
CA SER A 129 12.56 -4.29 18.99
C SER A 129 12.49 -2.77 18.97
N GLY A 130 13.03 -2.10 19.99
CA GLY A 130 13.27 -0.66 19.98
C GLY A 130 14.19 -0.28 18.81
N GLY A 131 13.61 0.20 17.71
CA GLY A 131 14.33 0.52 16.47
C GLY A 131 14.62 2.01 16.28
N GLU A 132 15.69 2.34 15.55
CA GLU A 132 16.06 3.72 15.20
C GLU A 132 15.00 4.37 14.28
N MET A 133 14.29 5.40 14.76
CA MET A 133 13.26 6.11 13.96
C MET A 133 13.77 7.40 13.29
N LYS A 134 14.95 7.91 13.67
CA LYS A 134 15.49 9.18 13.11
C LYS A 134 15.55 9.17 11.58
N PRO A 135 15.88 8.07 10.88
CA PRO A 135 15.91 8.04 9.43
C PRO A 135 14.54 8.29 8.77
N ILE A 136 13.46 7.72 9.30
CA ILE A 136 12.11 7.97 8.75
C ILE A 136 11.67 9.41 9.04
N THR A 137 11.93 9.95 10.23
CA THR A 137 11.62 11.36 10.53
C THR A 137 12.37 12.31 9.60
N ARG A 138 13.65 12.05 9.32
CA ARG A 138 14.44 12.87 8.37
C ARG A 138 13.93 12.74 6.94
N MET A 139 13.51 11.56 6.53
CA MET A 139 12.88 11.32 5.23
C MET A 139 11.57 12.11 5.12
N LYS A 140 10.66 12.00 6.09
CA LYS A 140 9.40 12.77 6.15
C LYS A 140 9.65 14.28 6.11
N ARG A 141 10.61 14.80 6.90
CA ARG A 141 11.01 16.22 6.83
C ARG A 141 11.50 16.63 5.44
N THR A 142 12.26 15.77 4.76
CA THR A 142 12.71 16.03 3.39
C THR A 142 11.53 16.09 2.43
N PHE A 143 10.58 15.15 2.55
CA PHE A 143 9.34 15.10 1.77
C PHE A 143 8.49 16.38 1.95
N TYR A 144 8.19 16.78 3.19
CA TYR A 144 7.38 18.00 3.39
C TYR A 144 8.12 19.26 2.95
N ARG A 145 9.44 19.32 3.09
CA ARG A 145 10.25 20.46 2.64
C ARG A 145 10.20 20.67 1.11
N ILE A 146 10.05 19.59 0.33
CA ILE A 146 9.92 19.70 -1.13
C ILE A 146 8.47 19.94 -1.59
N GLY A 147 7.51 19.99 -0.65
CA GLY A 147 6.11 20.31 -0.91
C GLY A 147 5.39 19.29 -1.80
N HIS A 148 4.46 19.76 -2.63
CA HIS A 148 3.66 18.89 -3.53
C HIS A 148 4.52 18.00 -4.45
N LYS A 149 5.71 18.47 -4.85
CA LYS A 149 6.65 17.69 -5.67
C LYS A 149 7.16 16.44 -4.93
N GLY A 150 7.05 16.43 -3.60
CA GLY A 150 7.33 15.26 -2.78
C GLY A 150 6.45 14.07 -3.10
N ILE A 151 5.19 14.29 -3.49
CA ILE A 151 4.26 13.22 -3.88
C ILE A 151 4.79 12.53 -5.14
N TYR A 152 5.11 13.30 -6.19
CA TYR A 152 5.64 12.77 -7.45
C TYR A 152 6.97 12.04 -7.25
N LYS A 153 7.79 12.56 -6.34
CA LYS A 153 9.04 11.91 -5.94
C LYS A 153 8.83 10.60 -5.17
N ALA A 154 7.89 10.56 -4.24
CA ALA A 154 7.60 9.32 -3.53
C ALA A 154 7.01 8.26 -4.47
N ILE A 155 6.14 8.67 -5.40
CA ILE A 155 5.57 7.81 -6.44
C ILE A 155 6.64 7.31 -7.40
N SER A 156 7.58 8.18 -7.83
CA SER A 156 8.69 7.76 -8.69
C SER A 156 9.58 6.70 -8.04
N GLU A 157 9.70 6.70 -6.71
CA GLU A 157 10.46 5.74 -5.90
C GLU A 157 9.62 4.53 -5.39
N LEU A 158 8.37 4.38 -5.82
CA LEU A 158 7.47 3.33 -5.32
C LEU A 158 7.94 1.90 -5.65
N ASP A 159 8.59 1.72 -6.81
CA ASP A 159 9.22 0.47 -7.22
C ASP A 159 10.34 0.05 -6.24
N ILE A 160 11.08 1.01 -5.68
CA ILE A 160 12.09 0.73 -4.65
C ILE A 160 11.42 0.18 -3.39
N LEU A 161 10.28 0.75 -2.97
CA LEU A 161 9.54 0.23 -1.81
C LEU A 161 8.98 -1.18 -2.08
N LEU A 162 8.37 -1.39 -3.24
CA LEU A 162 7.84 -2.70 -3.62
C LEU A 162 8.96 -3.75 -3.69
N SER A 163 10.17 -3.37 -4.11
CA SER A 163 11.33 -4.27 -4.12
C SER A 163 11.74 -4.66 -2.71
N TRP A 164 11.65 -3.74 -1.75
CA TRP A 164 11.93 -4.03 -0.35
C TRP A 164 10.85 -4.96 0.23
N ILE A 165 9.58 -4.76 -0.10
CA ILE A 165 8.52 -5.66 0.36
C ILE A 165 8.72 -7.06 -0.20
N LYS A 166 9.06 -7.19 -1.50
CA LYS A 166 9.33 -8.49 -2.13
C LYS A 166 10.48 -9.23 -1.44
N GLU A 167 11.60 -8.54 -1.23
CA GLU A 167 12.76 -9.07 -0.52
C GLU A 167 12.43 -9.43 0.94
N LEU A 168 11.58 -8.65 1.63
CA LEU A 168 11.12 -8.97 2.97
C LEU A 168 10.34 -10.29 2.99
N LEU A 169 9.45 -10.51 2.02
CA LEU A 169 8.68 -11.75 1.89
C LEU A 169 9.57 -12.96 1.57
N GLU A 170 10.62 -12.76 0.78
CA GLU A 170 11.63 -13.81 0.47
C GLU A 170 12.47 -14.18 1.70
N ASN A 171 12.69 -13.27 2.66
CA ASN A 171 13.52 -13.51 3.84
C ASN A 171 12.77 -14.10 5.06
N ILE A 172 11.44 -14.21 5.00
CA ILE A 172 10.63 -14.76 6.09
C ILE A 172 10.58 -16.31 6.03
N SER A 173 11.10 -16.92 4.97
CA SER A 173 11.23 -18.38 4.81
C SER A 173 12.42 -18.97 5.56
#